data_AF-A0A9Q4AA35-F1
#
_entry.id   AF-A0A9Q4AA35-F1
#
_cell.length_a   1.000
_cell.length_b   1.000
_cell.length_c   1.000
_cell.angle_alpha   90.00
_cell.angle_beta   90.00
_cell.angle_gamma   90.00
#
_symmetry.space_group_name_H-M   'P 1'
#
loop_
_entity.id
_entity.type
_entity.pdbx_description
1 polymer ?
#
loop_
_entity_poly.entity_id
_entity_poly.type
_entity_poly.pdbx_seq_one_letter_code
_entity_poly.pdbx_strand_id
1 'polypeptide(L)'
;CAPPQSEVIYHADASLREQLRDLLWGKMRNLTNSSFVDLARVVVGATIHSPERAQVWMARINEREETFSAWIRAAQKDSRLKPVDPGFAATQMHALLKSFAFWPQVTFNAPLLTPEEQSNVVESALNMFLGWYEVTR
;
A
#
# COMPACT_ATOMS: atom_id res chain seq x y z
N CYS A 1 3.25 -23.42 -0.91
CA CYS A 1 3.65 -22.65 -2.10
C CYS A 1 2.93 -21.32 -2.06
N ALA A 2 3.65 -20.19 -1.96
CA ALA A 2 3.02 -18.89 -2.15
C ALA A 2 2.62 -18.76 -3.64
N PRO A 3 1.46 -18.16 -3.96
CA PRO A 3 1.11 -17.89 -5.34
C PRO A 3 2.16 -16.97 -5.98
N PRO A 4 2.39 -17.07 -7.30
CA PRO A 4 3.32 -16.21 -8.01
C PRO A 4 2.94 -14.75 -7.80
N GLN A 5 3.93 -13.94 -7.43
CA GLN A 5 3.81 -12.48 -7.33
C GLN A 5 3.33 -11.96 -8.67
N SER A 6 2.24 -11.20 -8.68
CA SER A 6 1.83 -10.43 -9.85
C SER A 6 2.98 -9.48 -10.17
N GLU A 7 3.69 -9.78 -11.26
CA GLU A 7 4.75 -8.95 -11.81
C GLU A 7 4.19 -7.52 -11.92
N VAL A 8 4.84 -6.57 -11.26
CA VAL A 8 4.35 -5.19 -11.20
C VAL A 8 4.61 -4.57 -12.56
N ILE A 9 3.59 -4.58 -13.43
CA ILE A 9 3.72 -4.05 -14.77
C ILE A 9 3.46 -2.55 -14.72
N TYR A 10 4.55 -1.79 -14.60
CA TYR A 10 4.53 -0.38 -14.94
C TYR A 10 4.27 -0.21 -16.44
N HIS A 11 3.36 0.68 -16.80
CA HIS A 11 3.00 0.94 -18.21
C HIS A 11 3.38 2.38 -18.58
N ALA A 12 4.43 2.51 -19.41
CA ALA A 12 4.91 3.81 -19.89
C ALA A 12 3.85 4.54 -20.76
N ASP A 13 3.11 3.78 -21.57
CA ASP A 13 2.12 4.31 -22.52
C ASP A 13 0.78 4.70 -21.87
N ALA A 14 0.58 4.39 -20.58
CA ALA A 14 -0.64 4.71 -19.83
C ALA A 14 -0.43 5.88 -18.86
N SER A 15 -1.51 6.54 -18.43
CA SER A 15 -1.40 7.61 -17.44
C SER A 15 -0.91 7.06 -16.09
N LEU A 16 -0.10 7.83 -15.33
CA LEU A 16 0.31 7.43 -13.97
C LEU A 16 -0.90 7.29 -13.06
N ARG A 17 -1.89 8.17 -13.25
CA ARG A 17 -3.12 8.19 -12.46
C ARG A 17 -3.94 6.91 -12.59
N GLU A 18 -4.16 6.41 -13.80
CA GLU A 18 -4.96 5.19 -14.03
C GLU A 18 -4.26 3.97 -13.42
N GLN A 19 -3.01 3.73 -13.79
CA GLN A 19 -2.26 2.57 -13.28
C GLN A 19 -2.09 2.61 -11.75
N LEU A 20 -1.84 3.78 -11.17
CA LEU A 20 -1.71 3.89 -9.72
C LEU A 20 -3.05 3.70 -9.01
N ARG A 21 -4.15 4.22 -9.58
CA ARG A 21 -5.51 3.96 -9.06
C ARG A 21 -5.80 2.47 -8.99
N ASP A 22 -5.43 1.71 -10.02
CA ASP A 22 -5.64 0.25 -10.05
C ASP A 22 -4.85 -0.47 -8.95
N LEU A 23 -3.59 -0.07 -8.73
CA LEU A 23 -2.77 -0.60 -7.64
C LEU A 23 -3.37 -0.26 -6.27
N LEU A 24 -3.85 0.98 -6.08
CA LEU A 24 -4.50 1.41 -4.84
C LEU A 24 -5.78 0.63 -4.56
N TRP A 25 -6.63 0.42 -5.56
CA TRP A 25 -7.83 -0.41 -5.42
C TRP A 25 -7.48 -1.88 -5.16
N GLY A 26 -6.43 -2.41 -5.79
CA GLY A 26 -5.89 -3.73 -5.47
C GLY A 26 -5.50 -3.85 -3.99
N LYS A 27 -4.81 -2.84 -3.46
CA LYS A 27 -4.48 -2.80 -2.03
C LYS A 27 -5.73 -2.65 -1.16
N MET A 28 -6.65 -1.75 -1.51
CA MET A 28 -7.87 -1.49 -0.74
C MET A 28 -8.73 -2.74 -0.60
N ARG A 29 -8.92 -3.53 -1.68
CA ARG A 29 -9.65 -4.81 -1.63
C ARG A 29 -9.05 -5.81 -0.64
N ASN A 30 -7.74 -5.82 -0.49
CA ASN A 30 -7.09 -6.66 0.53
C ASN A 30 -7.33 -6.12 1.93
N LEU A 31 -7.26 -4.80 2.12
CA LEU A 31 -7.48 -4.14 3.42
C LEU A 31 -8.94 -4.25 3.90
N THR A 32 -9.89 -4.38 2.98
CA THR A 32 -11.31 -4.57 3.30
C THR A 32 -11.77 -6.02 3.26
N ASN A 33 -10.85 -6.98 3.17
CA ASN A 33 -11.15 -8.39 3.34
C ASN A 33 -11.11 -8.76 4.83
N SER A 34 -12.25 -9.18 5.40
CA SER A 34 -12.35 -9.52 6.82
C SER A 34 -11.37 -10.61 7.26
N SER A 35 -11.19 -11.66 6.45
CA SER A 35 -10.25 -12.75 6.76
C SER A 35 -8.80 -12.27 6.80
N PHE A 36 -8.45 -11.30 5.94
CA PHE A 36 -7.12 -10.68 5.97
C PHE A 36 -6.93 -9.84 7.23
N VAL A 37 -7.93 -9.02 7.60
CA VAL A 37 -7.89 -8.18 8.81
C VAL A 37 -7.84 -9.02 10.08
N ASP A 38 -8.61 -10.11 10.15
CA ASP A 38 -8.61 -11.00 11.31
C ASP A 38 -7.26 -11.69 11.50
N LEU A 39 -6.65 -12.18 10.40
CA LEU A 39 -5.30 -12.72 10.46
C LEU A 39 -4.28 -11.65 10.90
N ALA A 40 -4.40 -10.42 10.37
CA ALA A 40 -3.54 -9.32 10.75
C ALA A 40 -3.65 -8.99 12.25
N ARG A 41 -4.86 -9.02 12.81
CA ARG A 41 -5.09 -8.80 14.26
C ARG A 41 -4.39 -9.85 15.12
N VAL A 42 -4.49 -11.12 14.75
CA VAL A 42 -3.79 -12.21 15.45
C VAL A 42 -2.28 -12.02 15.39
N VAL A 43 -1.73 -11.71 14.22
CA VAL A 43 -0.29 -11.50 14.03
C VAL A 43 0.21 -10.29 14.83
N VAL A 44 -0.47 -9.15 14.75
CA VAL A 44 -0.09 -7.93 15.47
C VAL A 44 -0.19 -8.15 16.98
N GLY A 45 -1.28 -8.75 17.48
CA GLY A 45 -1.43 -9.06 18.90
C GLY A 45 -0.37 -10.04 19.43
N ALA A 46 0.01 -11.05 18.64
CA ALA A 46 1.04 -12.02 19.03
C ALA A 46 2.47 -11.47 18.97
N THR A 47 2.70 -10.38 18.24
CA THR A 47 4.04 -9.80 18.04
C THR A 47 4.29 -8.56 18.89
N ILE A 48 3.26 -7.76 19.18
CA ILE A 48 3.42 -6.52 19.96
C ILE A 48 3.96 -6.78 21.38
N HIS A 49 3.65 -7.95 21.94
CA HIS A 49 4.14 -8.39 23.25
C HIS A 49 5.43 -9.22 23.18
N SER A 50 6.04 -9.40 22.01
CA SER A 50 7.23 -10.24 21.80
C SER A 50 8.23 -9.57 20.84
N PRO A 51 9.19 -8.79 21.35
CA PRO A 51 10.16 -8.04 20.54
C PRO A 51 10.96 -8.91 19.55
N GLU A 52 11.34 -10.13 19.97
CA GLU A 52 12.05 -11.10 19.12
C GLU A 52 11.20 -11.53 17.91
N ARG A 53 9.91 -11.79 18.12
CA ARG A 53 8.98 -12.12 17.03
C ARG A 53 8.69 -10.91 16.15
N ALA A 54 8.63 -9.70 16.71
CA ALA A 54 8.39 -8.49 15.96
C ALA A 54 9.45 -8.25 14.87
N GLN A 55 10.74 -8.50 15.15
CA GLN A 55 11.81 -8.33 14.16
C GLN A 55 11.69 -9.29 12.97
N VAL A 56 11.40 -10.56 13.23
CA VAL A 56 11.19 -11.58 12.19
C VAL A 56 9.99 -11.24 11.31
N TRP A 57 8.93 -10.70 11.91
CA TRP A 57 7.73 -10.28 11.18
C TRP A 57 7.95 -9.02 10.34
N MET A 58 8.68 -8.04 10.86
CA MET A 58 9.03 -6.82 10.12
C MET A 58 9.80 -7.14 8.84
N ALA A 59 10.76 -8.07 8.91
CA ALA A 59 11.50 -8.52 7.72
C ALA A 59 10.57 -9.10 6.64
N ARG A 60 9.60 -9.95 7.03
CA ARG A 60 8.62 -10.56 6.11
C ARG A 60 7.59 -9.58 5.55
N ILE A 61 7.26 -8.52 6.28
CA ILE A 61 6.34 -7.48 5.80
C ILE A 61 7.01 -6.65 4.71
N ASN A 62 8.29 -6.31 4.87
CA ASN A 62 9.03 -5.54 3.88
C ASN A 62 9.14 -6.28 2.54
N GLU A 63 9.31 -7.60 2.54
CA GLU A 63 9.31 -8.44 1.32
C GLU A 63 7.95 -8.44 0.58
N ARG A 64 6.84 -8.15 1.27
CA ARG A 64 5.49 -8.19 0.69
C ARG A 64 4.96 -6.85 0.20
N GLU A 65 5.53 -5.74 0.66
CA GLU A 65 5.13 -4.39 0.26
C GLU A 65 5.91 -3.88 -0.98
N GLU A 66 6.62 -4.77 -1.69
CA GLU A 66 7.46 -4.41 -2.82
C GLU A 66 6.68 -3.81 -4.01
N THR A 67 5.38 -4.09 -4.12
CA THR A 67 4.55 -3.68 -5.27
C THR A 67 4.65 -2.19 -5.59
N PHE A 68 4.41 -1.32 -4.59
CA PHE A 68 4.50 0.12 -4.83
C PHE A 68 5.94 0.57 -5.07
N SER A 69 6.91 0.00 -4.34
CA SER A 69 8.32 0.38 -4.49
C SER A 69 8.86 0.05 -5.90
N ALA A 70 8.45 -1.08 -6.47
CA ALA A 70 8.81 -1.48 -7.83
C ALA A 70 8.17 -0.57 -8.87
N TRP A 71 6.88 -0.26 -8.72
CA TRP A 71 6.17 0.66 -9.60
C TRP A 71 6.78 2.08 -9.58
N ILE A 72 7.08 2.61 -8.38
CA ILE A 72 7.70 3.92 -8.21
C ILE A 72 9.08 3.95 -8.87
N ARG A 73 9.91 2.92 -8.68
CA ARG A 73 11.23 2.82 -9.30
C ARG A 73 11.14 2.81 -10.83
N ALA A 74 10.15 2.12 -11.40
CA ALA A 74 9.93 2.08 -12.84
C ALA A 74 9.47 3.46 -13.37
N ALA A 75 8.51 4.11 -12.71
CA ALA A 75 8.05 5.44 -13.09
C ALA A 75 9.13 6.54 -12.95
N GLN A 76 10.07 6.38 -12.00
CA GLN A 76 11.26 7.24 -11.89
C GLN A 76 12.26 7.02 -13.02
N LYS A 77 12.49 5.76 -13.43
CA LYS A 77 13.34 5.45 -14.61
C LYS A 77 12.77 6.07 -15.88
N ASP A 78 11.44 6.14 -15.99
CA ASP A 78 10.73 6.84 -17.08
C ASP A 78 10.64 8.37 -16.86
N SER A 79 11.30 8.91 -15.83
CA SER A 79 11.32 10.35 -15.53
C SER A 79 9.94 10.99 -15.32
N ARG A 80 8.93 10.21 -14.93
CA ARG A 80 7.56 10.69 -14.68
C ARG A 80 7.28 10.96 -13.19
N LEU A 81 8.12 10.43 -12.31
CA LEU A 81 8.14 10.77 -10.89
C LEU A 81 9.47 11.44 -10.49
N LYS A 82 9.40 12.34 -9.52
CA LYS A 82 10.56 13.00 -8.91
C LYS A 82 11.52 11.98 -8.27
N PRO A 83 12.83 12.28 -8.21
CA PRO A 83 13.79 11.42 -7.52
C PRO A 83 13.50 11.38 -6.01
N VAL A 84 13.27 10.19 -5.49
CA VAL A 84 13.03 9.87 -4.08
C VAL A 84 13.36 8.40 -3.86
N ASP A 85 13.74 8.01 -2.64
CA ASP A 85 13.87 6.59 -2.32
C ASP A 85 12.51 5.86 -2.56
N PRO A 86 12.45 4.80 -3.40
CA PRO A 86 11.19 4.13 -3.72
C PRO A 86 10.53 3.48 -2.51
N GLY A 87 11.31 2.98 -1.54
CA GLY A 87 10.78 2.37 -0.33
C GLY A 87 10.12 3.39 0.60
N PHE A 88 10.74 4.56 0.73
CA PHE A 88 10.19 5.69 1.46
C PHE A 88 8.89 6.21 0.85
N ALA A 89 8.83 6.38 -0.48
CA ALA A 89 7.62 6.80 -1.17
C ALA A 89 6.51 5.74 -1.09
N ALA A 90 6.85 4.45 -1.23
CA ALA A 90 5.92 3.36 -1.03
C ALA A 90 5.36 3.33 0.40
N THR A 91 6.20 3.58 1.41
CA THR A 91 5.78 3.64 2.81
C THR A 91 4.74 4.73 3.04
N GLN A 92 4.95 5.92 2.48
CA GLN A 92 3.95 7.00 2.54
C GLN A 92 2.64 6.61 1.83
N MET A 93 2.73 5.98 0.66
CA MET A 93 1.55 5.47 -0.04
C MET A 93 0.76 4.49 0.83
N HIS A 94 1.44 3.52 1.44
CA HIS A 94 0.81 2.56 2.34
C HIS A 94 0.20 3.25 3.57
N ALA A 95 0.88 4.25 4.13
CA ALA A 95 0.40 4.97 5.29
C ALA A 95 -0.94 5.68 5.02
N LEU A 96 -1.07 6.34 3.86
CA LEU A 96 -2.30 7.02 3.45
C LEU A 96 -3.52 6.09 3.36
N LEU A 97 -3.32 4.80 3.08
CA LEU A 97 -4.40 3.80 3.07
C LEU A 97 -4.59 3.17 4.46
N LYS A 98 -3.50 2.70 5.07
CA LYS A 98 -3.52 1.95 6.32
C LYS A 98 -4.03 2.78 7.50
N SER A 99 -3.86 4.10 7.49
CA SER A 99 -4.40 4.98 8.53
C SER A 99 -5.92 4.92 8.65
N PHE A 100 -6.64 4.58 7.58
CA PHE A 100 -8.10 4.52 7.56
C PHE A 100 -8.64 3.09 7.45
N ALA A 101 -8.01 2.25 6.63
CA ALA A 101 -8.53 0.95 6.24
C ALA A 101 -7.80 -0.25 6.87
N PHE A 102 -6.83 -0.02 7.77
CA PHE A 102 -6.09 -1.11 8.42
C PHE A 102 -5.94 -0.93 9.92
N TRP A 103 -5.26 0.13 10.35
CA TRP A 103 -4.92 0.28 11.77
C TRP A 103 -6.17 0.40 12.65
N PRO A 104 -7.18 1.24 12.35
CA PRO A 104 -8.40 1.31 13.16
C PRO A 104 -9.11 -0.05 13.32
N GLN A 105 -9.17 -0.84 12.25
CA GLN A 105 -9.83 -2.15 12.22
C GLN A 105 -9.03 -3.24 12.95
N VAL A 106 -7.70 -3.15 12.90
CA VAL A 106 -6.80 -4.07 13.59
C VAL A 106 -6.74 -3.77 15.08
N THR A 107 -6.58 -2.51 15.48
CA THR A 107 -6.31 -2.13 16.88
C THR A 107 -7.56 -1.91 17.70
N PHE A 108 -8.63 -1.37 17.12
CA PHE A 108 -9.86 -1.00 17.83
C PHE A 108 -11.09 -1.77 17.35
N ASN A 109 -10.90 -2.73 16.44
CA ASN A 109 -12.00 -3.51 15.88
C ASN A 109 -13.08 -2.64 15.22
N ALA A 110 -12.67 -1.49 14.66
CA ALA A 110 -13.54 -0.58 13.92
C ALA A 110 -14.20 -1.30 12.72
N PRO A 111 -15.38 -0.84 12.25
CA PRO A 111 -15.99 -1.38 11.05
C PRO A 111 -15.10 -1.21 9.82
N LEU A 112 -15.27 -2.10 8.84
CA LEU A 112 -14.66 -1.93 7.51
C LEU A 112 -15.25 -0.69 6.84
N LEU A 113 -14.43 -0.01 6.03
CA LEU A 113 -14.88 1.16 5.28
C LEU A 113 -15.99 0.80 4.29
N THR A 114 -16.98 1.67 4.17
CA THR A 114 -17.99 1.62 3.11
C THR A 114 -17.37 1.87 1.74
N PRO A 115 -18.02 1.49 0.62
CA PRO A 115 -17.50 1.76 -0.71
C PRO A 115 -17.20 3.24 -0.99
N GLU A 116 -18.02 4.14 -0.44
CA GLU A 116 -17.83 5.59 -0.56
C GLU A 116 -16.58 6.06 0.19
N GLU A 117 -16.40 5.63 1.44
CA GLU A 117 -15.21 5.94 2.23
C GLU A 117 -13.94 5.37 1.60
N GLN A 118 -14.01 4.15 1.05
CA GLN A 118 -12.90 3.54 0.31
C GLN A 118 -12.49 4.41 -0.89
N SER A 119 -13.46 4.86 -1.68
CA SER A 119 -13.22 5.73 -2.82
C SER A 119 -12.59 7.06 -2.41
N ASN A 120 -13.10 7.69 -1.35
CA ASN A 120 -12.58 8.95 -0.82
C ASN A 120 -11.11 8.82 -0.39
N VAL A 121 -10.75 7.75 0.31
CA VAL A 121 -9.37 7.47 0.71
C VAL A 121 -8.49 7.22 -0.52
N VAL A 122 -8.92 6.39 -1.48
CA VAL A 122 -8.14 6.07 -2.67
C VAL A 122 -7.88 7.31 -3.53
N GLU A 123 -8.91 8.08 -3.87
CA GLU A 123 -8.75 9.27 -4.71
C GLU A 123 -7.96 10.36 -3.98
N SER A 124 -8.12 10.53 -2.67
CA SER A 124 -7.31 11.48 -1.89
C SER A 124 -5.85 11.05 -1.85
N ALA A 125 -5.56 9.77 -1.61
CA ALA A 125 -4.18 9.25 -1.61
C ALA A 125 -3.52 9.42 -2.98
N LEU A 126 -4.25 9.12 -4.06
CA LEU A 126 -3.83 9.32 -5.44
C LEU A 126 -3.49 10.79 -5.73
N ASN A 127 -4.39 11.70 -5.34
CA ASN A 127 -4.22 13.15 -5.52
C ASN A 127 -3.02 13.68 -4.73
N MET A 128 -2.88 13.32 -3.45
CA MET A 128 -1.78 13.76 -2.61
C MET A 128 -0.44 13.23 -3.11
N PHE A 129 -0.38 11.95 -3.48
CA PHE A 129 0.87 11.34 -3.91
C PHE A 129 1.33 11.87 -5.26
N LEU A 130 0.46 11.89 -6.28
CA LEU A 130 0.82 12.40 -7.60
C LEU A 130 0.99 13.92 -7.58
N GLY A 131 0.17 14.66 -6.82
CA GLY A 131 0.33 16.10 -6.67
C GLY A 131 1.71 16.51 -6.12
N TRP A 132 2.33 15.65 -5.31
CA TRP A 132 3.69 15.88 -4.81
C TRP A 132 4.78 15.23 -5.67
N TYR A 133 4.63 13.99 -6.09
CA TYR A 133 5.70 13.22 -6.73
C TYR A 133 5.69 13.23 -8.26
N GLU A 134 4.57 13.51 -8.91
CA GLU A 134 4.50 13.57 -10.37
C GLU A 134 5.33 14.75 -10.89
N VAL A 135 6.06 14.52 -11.98
CA VAL A 135 6.76 15.59 -12.69
C VAL A 135 5.75 16.27 -13.61
N THR A 136 5.16 17.35 -13.15
CA THR A 136 4.34 18.23 -13.98
C THR A 136 5.26 18.99 -14.94
N ARG A 137 5.14 18.75 -16.25
CA ARG A 137 5.77 19.58 -17.26
C ARG A 137 4.96 20.83 -17.53
#